data_AF-A0A923MN54-F1
#
_entry.id   AF-A0A923MN54-F1
#
_cell.length_a   1.000
_cell.length_b   1.000
_cell.length_c   1.000
_cell.angle_alpha   90.00
_cell.angle_beta   90.00
_cell.angle_gamma   90.00
#
_symmetry.space_group_name_H-M   'P 1'
#
loop_
_entity.id
_entity.type
_entity.pdbx_description
1 polymer ?
#
loop_
_entity_poly.entity_id
_entity_poly.type
_entity_poly.pdbx_seq_one_letter_code
_entity_poly.pdbx_strand_id
1 'polypeptide(L)' 'MERGLLEIYRFVPLPLLETFDPETIDDVDEFLGWVAKARFMQELEEGIVTRAIVRAFPE' A
#
# COMPACT_ATOMS: atom_id res chain seq x y z
N MET A 1 -4.47 -5.60 13.83
CA MET A 1 -4.15 -6.50 12.70
C MET A 1 -5.12 -6.29 11.54
N GLU A 2 -6.43 -6.40 11.73
CA GLU A 2 -7.44 -6.27 10.66
C GLU A 2 -7.30 -5.03 9.76
N ARG A 3 -7.13 -3.83 10.33
CA ARG A 3 -6.90 -2.61 9.54
C ARG A 3 -5.63 -2.68 8.67
N GLY A 4 -4.55 -3.25 9.19
CA GLY A 4 -3.31 -3.41 8.44
C GLY A 4 -3.48 -4.38 7.26
N LEU A 5 -4.23 -5.47 7.44
CA LEU A 5 -4.56 -6.39 6.35
C LEU A 5 -5.38 -5.70 5.25
N LEU A 6 -6.38 -4.89 5.63
CA LEU A 6 -7.18 -4.13 4.67
C LEU A 6 -6.33 -3.15 3.86
N GLU A 7 -5.36 -2.50 4.49
CA GLU A 7 -4.42 -1.62 3.80
C GLU A 7 -3.52 -2.39 2.84
N ILE A 8 -2.97 -3.52 3.27
CA ILE A 8 -2.14 -4.40 2.43
C ILE A 8 -2.90 -4.84 1.18
N TYR A 9 -4.10 -5.42 1.34
CA TYR A 9 -4.91 -5.88 0.21
C TYR A 9 -5.38 -4.75 -0.71
N ARG A 10 -5.51 -3.53 -0.20
CA ARG A 10 -5.98 -2.39 -0.99
C ARG A 10 -4.87 -1.73 -1.81
N PHE A 11 -3.68 -1.57 -1.23
CA PHE A 11 -2.65 -0.70 -1.79
C PHE A 11 -1.42 -1.44 -2.30
N VAL A 12 -1.16 -2.67 -1.86
CA VAL A 12 -0.05 -3.45 -2.39
C VAL A 12 -0.45 -4.01 -3.77
N PRO A 13 0.34 -3.78 -4.83
CA PRO A 13 0.05 -4.34 -6.15
C PRO A 13 -0.01 -5.87 -6.14
N LEU A 14 -0.92 -6.43 -6.94
CA LEU A 14 -1.10 -7.88 -7.12
C LEU A 14 0.22 -8.67 -7.23
N PRO A 15 1.21 -8.28 -8.05
CA PRO A 15 2.47 -9.02 -8.16
C PRO A 15 3.27 -9.11 -6.86
N LEU A 16 3.11 -8.14 -5.95
CA LEU A 16 3.75 -8.16 -4.63
C LEU A 16 2.88 -8.89 -3.59
N LEU A 17 1.55 -8.88 -3.77
CA LEU A 17 0.63 -9.64 -2.93
C LEU A 17 0.74 -11.16 -3.15
N GLU A 18 1.20 -11.62 -4.32
CA GLU A 18 1.40 -13.05 -4.59
C GLU A 18 2.37 -13.73 -3.60
N THR A 19 3.28 -12.97 -2.98
CA THR A 19 4.20 -13.47 -1.95
C THR A 19 3.76 -13.13 -0.52
N PHE A 20 2.58 -12.55 -0.35
CA PHE A 20 2.02 -12.22 0.95
C PHE A 20 1.04 -13.32 1.38
N ASP A 21 1.37 -14.02 2.46
CA ASP A 21 0.48 -14.98 3.11
C ASP A 21 0.33 -14.59 4.59
N PRO A 22 -0.83 -14.06 5.02
CA PRO A 22 -1.03 -13.64 6.40
C PRO A 22 -1.00 -14.81 7.40
N GLU A 23 -1.27 -16.04 6.97
CA GLU A 23 -1.27 -17.22 7.84
C GLU A 23 0.15 -17.70 8.15
N THR A 24 1.15 -17.29 7.37
CA THR A 24 2.57 -17.63 7.59
C THR A 24 3.31 -16.57 8.39
N ILE A 25 2.70 -15.42 8.67
CA ILE A 25 3.34 -14.33 9.41
C ILE A 25 3.24 -14.61 10.91
N ASP A 26 4.38 -14.98 11.51
CA ASP A 26 4.52 -15.20 12.95
C ASP A 26 5.25 -14.06 13.68
N ASP A 27 5.81 -13.11 12.93
CA ASP A 27 6.52 -11.93 13.44
C ASP A 27 5.77 -10.61 13.18
N VAL A 28 5.70 -9.77 14.21
CA VAL A 28 5.08 -8.44 14.14
C VAL A 28 5.88 -7.51 13.23
N ASP A 29 7.20 -7.62 13.20
CA ASP A 29 8.03 -6.75 12.35
C ASP A 29 7.84 -7.08 10.87
N GLU A 30 7.67 -8.36 10.52
CA GLU A 30 7.28 -8.77 9.17
C GLU A 30 5.92 -8.18 8.77
N PHE A 31 4.92 -8.27 9.65
CA PHE A 31 3.61 -7.67 9.40
C PHE A 31 3.70 -6.15 9.18
N LEU A 32 4.45 -5.45 10.04
CA LEU A 32 4.66 -4.01 9.93
C LEU A 32 5.40 -3.63 8.64
N GLY A 33 6.33 -4.48 8.17
CA GLY A 33 6.97 -4.32 6.86
C GLY A 33 5.97 -4.32 5.70
N TRP A 34 4.97 -5.19 5.74
CA TRP A 34 3.89 -5.21 4.74
C TRP A 34 2.98 -3.99 4.83
N VAL A 35 2.60 -3.57 6.03
CA VAL A 35 1.81 -2.34 6.24
C VAL A 35 2.59 -1.12 5.73
N ALA A 36 3.89 -1.05 6.00
CA ALA A 36 4.74 0.04 5.51
C ALA A 36 4.80 0.08 3.98
N LYS A 37 4.92 -1.08 3.31
CA LYS A 37 4.82 -1.17 1.84
C LYS A 37 3.48 -0.64 1.33
N ALA A 38 2.37 -1.04 1.97
CA ALA A 38 1.03 -0.56 1.59
C ALA A 38 0.90 0.96 1.69
N ARG A 39 1.40 1.55 2.80
CA ARG A 39 1.38 3.00 3.03
C ARG A 39 2.23 3.78 2.04
N PHE A 40 3.41 3.26 1.71
CA PHE A 40 4.26 3.85 0.69
C PHE A 40 3.57 3.87 -0.68
N MET A 41 2.90 2.77 -1.06
CA MET A 41 2.15 2.71 -2.33
C MET A 41 0.98 3.69 -2.36
N GLN A 42 0.24 3.80 -1.27
CA GLN A 42 -0.84 4.79 -1.14
C GLN A 42 -0.32 6.23 -1.36
N GLU A 43 0.74 6.62 -0.65
CA GLU A 43 1.31 7.97 -0.76
C GLU A 43 1.82 8.24 -2.19
N LEU A 44 2.43 7.24 -2.83
CA LEU A 44 2.88 7.34 -4.20
C LEU A 44 1.71 7.58 -5.18
N GLU A 45 0.61 6.83 -5.03
CA GLU A 45 -0.61 6.99 -5.84
C GLU A 45 -1.21 8.39 -5.65
N GLU A 46 -1.37 8.83 -4.40
CA GLU A 46 -1.88 10.17 -4.07
C GLU A 46 -1.01 11.27 -4.72
N GLY A 47 0.31 11.11 -4.68
CA GLY A 47 1.24 12.03 -5.33
C GLY A 47 1.11 12.05 -6.86
N ILE A 48 0.91 10.90 -7.50
CA ILE A 48 0.70 10.79 -8.95
C ILE A 48 -0.61 11.49 -9.35
N VAL A 49 -1.71 11.16 -8.66
CA VAL A 49 -3.04 11.72 -8.93
C VAL A 49 -3.04 13.23 -8.71
N THR A 50 -2.46 13.70 -7.59
CA THR A 50 -2.37 15.13 -7.28
C THR A 50 -1.63 15.90 -8.37
N ARG A 51 -0.47 15.42 -8.81
CA ARG A 51 0.28 16.06 -9.92
C ARG A 51 -0.50 16.05 -11.23
N ALA A 52 -1.25 14.98 -11.51
CA ALA A 52 -2.09 14.90 -12.69
C ALA A 52 -3.23 15.93 -12.66
N ILE A 53 -3.90 16.09 -11.52
CA ILE A 53 -4.98 17.08 -11.33
C ILE A 53 -4.45 18.50 -11.51
N VAL A 54 -3.35 18.84 -10.82
CA VAL A 54 -2.73 20.18 -10.92
C VAL A 54 -2.35 20.51 -12.36
N ARG A 55 -1.86 19.52 -13.12
CA ARG A 55 -1.55 19.70 -14.54
C ARG A 55 -2.78 19.87 -15.44
N ALA A 56 -3.89 19.21 -15.11
CA ALA A 56 -5.12 19.24 -15.90
C ALA A 56 -5.93 20.52 -15.68
N PHE A 57 -5.83 21.14 -14.51
CA PHE A 57 -6.55 22.36 -14.12
C PHE A 57 -5.59 23.45 -13.62
N PRO A 58 -4.69 23.98 -14.47
CA PRO A 58 -3.90 25.16 -14.14
C PRO A 58 -4.83 26.38 -14.05
N GLU A 59 -4.59 27.26 -13.08
CA GLU A 59 -5.34 28.51 -12.86
C GLU A 59 -5.45 29.38 -14.13
#